data_AF-A0A8T5M1L9-F1
#
_entry.id   AF-A0A8T5M1L9-F1
#
_cell.length_a   1.000
_cell.length_b   1.000
_cell.length_c   1.000
_cell.angle_alpha   90.00
_cell.angle_beta   90.00
_cell.angle_gamma   90.00
#
_symmetry.space_group_name_H-M   'P 1'
#
loop_
_entity.id
_entity.type
_entity.pdbx_description
1 polymer ?
#
loop_
_entity_poly.entity_id
_entity_poly.type
_entity_poly.pdbx_seq_one_letter_code
_entity_poly.pdbx_strand_id
1 'polypeptide(L)'
;MKISLFINKSVEENASNYFEQAKKARKKLKGAKKALEISQKKKASQKEVVVNTPERKKIVKKEWFEKFRWFVSSEGFLIIGGRDATTNEIVIKKYTDKEDLVLHTQMAGSPFVIIKAEGKKIDDKTLDEAAVFTGSVSAAWKNGMSSSLVEYVKPDQVTKEANAGEFLPKGAFMIRGKTQHKTVPLAYGVGIYKDKIMGGPITAIEKNCESFVEIVQGAEKPSDIAKKIKSKIGGELDEIIRALPSGGCVLKKRDSERVKEMIARSKYKESK
;
A
#
# COMPACT_ATOMS: atom_id res chain seq x y z
N MET A 1 15.77 14.19 63.43
CA MET A 1 16.51 14.49 62.18
C MET A 1 17.96 14.76 62.58
N LYS A 2 18.92 13.94 62.14
CA LYS A 2 20.36 14.18 62.41
C LYS A 2 20.92 15.03 61.26
N ILE A 3 21.61 16.12 61.57
CA ILE A 3 22.18 17.06 60.59
C ILE A 3 23.70 16.97 60.68
N SER A 4 24.37 16.73 59.56
CA SER A 4 25.83 16.67 59.47
C SER A 4 26.41 18.08 59.29
N LEU A 5 27.20 18.58 60.22
CA LEU A 5 27.81 19.91 60.10
C LEU A 5 29.24 19.80 59.59
N PHE A 6 29.63 20.73 58.73
CA PHE A 6 31.02 20.87 58.32
C PHE A 6 31.75 21.67 59.40
N ILE A 7 32.73 21.03 60.04
CA ILE A 7 33.46 21.57 61.21
C ILE A 7 34.34 22.77 60.82
N ASN A 8 34.73 22.87 59.54
CA ASN A 8 35.53 23.95 58.99
C ASN A 8 34.70 25.18 58.53
N LYS A 9 33.41 25.25 58.87
CA LYS A 9 32.49 26.33 58.47
C LYS A 9 31.74 26.88 59.68
N SER A 10 31.36 28.16 59.61
CA SER A 10 30.55 28.75 60.68
C SER A 10 29.15 28.14 60.74
N VAL A 11 28.44 28.36 61.84
CA VAL A 11 27.06 27.87 62.03
C VAL A 11 26.12 28.48 60.98
N GLU A 12 26.30 29.76 60.68
CA GLU A 12 25.55 30.53 59.69
C GLU A 12 25.83 30.03 58.27
N GLU A 13 27.08 29.66 57.99
CA GLU A 13 27.50 29.15 56.69
C GLU A 13 26.98 27.73 56.44
N ASN A 14 26.98 26.88 57.47
CA ASN A 14 26.32 25.57 57.43
C ASN A 14 24.81 25.71 57.19
N ALA A 15 24.13 26.60 57.93
CA ALA A 15 22.71 26.86 57.77
C ALA A 15 22.36 27.37 56.36
N SER A 16 23.17 28.30 55.83
CA SER A 16 23.00 28.84 54.48
C SER A 16 23.18 27.77 53.40
N ASN A 17 24.16 26.86 53.57
CA ASN A 17 24.39 25.77 52.63
C ASN A 17 23.22 24.77 52.60
N TYR A 18 22.67 24.41 53.77
CA TYR A 18 21.47 23.57 53.84
C TYR A 18 20.25 24.25 53.21
N PHE A 19 20.09 25.55 53.44
CA PHE A 19 19.02 26.33 52.83
C PHE A 19 19.13 26.38 51.29
N GLU A 20 20.34 26.60 50.77
CA GLU A 20 20.60 26.57 49.33
C GLU A 20 20.33 25.20 48.71
N GLN A 21 20.78 24.12 49.36
CA GLN A 21 20.53 22.76 48.90
C GLN A 21 19.04 22.45 48.86
N ALA A 22 18.29 22.84 49.90
CA ALA A 22 16.84 22.71 49.94
C ALA A 22 16.16 23.52 48.82
N LYS A 23 16.62 24.74 48.53
CA LYS A 23 16.12 25.58 47.44
C LYS A 23 16.40 24.96 46.06
N LYS A 24 17.60 24.43 45.84
CA LYS A 24 18.00 23.72 44.60
C LYS A 24 17.18 22.44 44.43
N ALA A 25 17.00 21.65 45.49
CA ALA A 25 16.17 20.45 45.48
C ALA A 25 14.70 20.76 45.14
N ARG A 26 14.10 21.79 45.76
CA ARG A 26 12.74 22.25 45.44
C ARG A 26 12.58 22.68 43.98
N LYS A 27 13.56 23.39 43.41
CA LYS A 27 13.54 23.79 42.00
C LYS A 27 13.60 22.58 41.06
N LYS A 28 14.46 21.59 41.35
CA LYS A 28 14.53 20.32 40.59
C LYS A 28 13.22 19.52 40.70
N LEU A 29 12.60 19.49 41.88
CA LEU A 29 11.34 18.79 42.12
C LEU A 29 10.19 19.41 41.31
N LYS A 30 10.14 20.74 41.19
CA LYS A 30 9.16 21.45 40.34
C LYS A 30 9.35 21.14 38.85
N GLY A 31 10.60 21.05 38.38
CA GLY A 31 10.93 20.64 37.01
C GLY A 31 10.54 19.19 36.71
N ALA A 32 10.86 18.26 37.62
CA ALA A 32 10.50 16.85 37.52
C ALA A 32 8.98 16.63 37.51
N LYS A 33 8.23 17.36 38.35
CA LYS A 33 6.75 17.33 38.34
C LYS A 33 6.16 17.78 37.00
N LYS A 34 6.66 18.87 36.42
CA LYS A 34 6.22 19.34 35.10
C LYS A 34 6.54 18.32 33.99
N ALA A 35 7.72 17.70 34.03
CA ALA A 35 8.09 16.65 33.08
C ALA A 35 7.19 15.41 33.20
N LEU A 36 6.82 15.03 34.44
CA LEU A 36 5.86 13.96 34.73
C LEU A 36 4.47 14.28 34.21
N GLU A 37 3.95 15.50 34.42
CA GLU A 37 2.65 15.93 33.88
C GLU A 37 2.63 15.90 32.35
N ILE A 38 3.70 16.36 31.69
CA ILE A 38 3.82 16.30 30.23
C ILE A 38 3.87 14.84 29.75
N SER A 39 4.60 13.96 30.45
CA SER A 39 4.66 12.53 30.16
C SER A 39 3.30 11.84 30.37
N GLN A 40 2.58 12.18 31.44
CA GLN A 40 1.25 11.65 31.75
C GLN A 40 0.19 12.14 30.77
N LYS A 41 0.20 13.43 30.37
CA LYS A 41 -0.68 13.96 29.32
C LYS A 41 -0.41 13.29 27.97
N LYS A 42 0.86 13.09 27.59
CA LYS A 42 1.22 12.33 26.40
C LYS A 42 0.73 10.88 26.47
N LYS A 43 0.87 10.22 27.62
CA LYS A 43 0.34 8.86 27.84
C LYS A 43 -1.20 8.82 27.83
N ALA A 44 -1.89 9.86 28.31
CA ALA A 44 -3.35 9.93 28.28
C ALA A 44 -3.88 10.14 26.85
N SER A 45 -3.28 11.03 26.05
CA SER A 45 -3.59 11.17 24.61
C SER A 45 -3.25 9.92 23.78
N GLN A 46 -2.39 9.05 24.29
CA GLN A 46 -1.96 7.81 23.64
C GLN A 46 -2.71 6.56 24.17
N LYS A 47 -3.50 6.71 25.25
CA LYS A 47 -4.30 5.65 25.86
C LYS A 47 -5.74 5.55 25.33
N GLU A 48 -6.17 6.47 24.48
CA GLU A 48 -7.33 6.25 23.59
C GLU A 48 -6.97 5.41 22.35
N VAL A 49 -5.74 4.90 22.26
CA VAL A 49 -5.43 3.76 21.41
C VAL A 49 -5.81 2.50 22.18
N VAL A 50 -7.02 2.02 21.91
CA VAL A 50 -7.55 0.71 22.29
C VAL A 50 -6.42 -0.31 22.31
N VAL A 51 -6.25 -0.96 23.47
CA VAL A 51 -5.40 -2.14 23.64
C VAL A 51 -5.99 -3.24 22.74
N ASN A 52 -5.58 -3.26 21.48
CA ASN A 52 -5.66 -4.46 20.67
C ASN A 52 -4.62 -5.41 21.23
N THR A 53 -5.10 -6.35 22.05
CA THR A 53 -4.47 -7.65 22.24
C THR A 53 -3.86 -8.08 20.91
N PRO A 54 -2.60 -8.53 20.84
CA PRO A 54 -2.07 -9.09 19.60
C PRO A 54 -2.87 -10.36 19.32
N GLU A 55 -3.93 -10.23 18.52
CA GLU A 55 -4.58 -11.36 17.89
C GLU A 55 -3.45 -12.16 17.23
N ARG A 56 -3.32 -13.41 17.65
CA ARG A 56 -2.39 -14.36 17.03
C ARG A 56 -2.61 -14.24 15.53
N LYS A 57 -1.64 -13.67 14.81
CA LYS A 57 -1.70 -13.54 13.35
C LYS A 57 -2.00 -14.93 12.81
N LYS A 58 -3.22 -15.15 12.32
CA LYS A 58 -3.53 -16.33 11.52
C LYS A 58 -2.44 -16.35 10.45
N ILE A 59 -1.63 -17.42 10.42
CA ILE A 59 -0.62 -17.58 9.36
C ILE A 59 -1.41 -17.87 8.09
N VAL A 60 -1.84 -16.81 7.41
CA VAL A 60 -2.49 -16.92 6.11
C VAL A 60 -1.42 -17.43 5.15
N LYS A 61 -1.70 -18.59 4.53
CA LYS A 61 -0.82 -19.16 3.51
C LYS A 61 -0.74 -18.15 2.36
N LYS A 62 0.46 -17.59 2.14
CA LYS A 62 0.68 -16.63 1.07
C LYS A 62 0.63 -17.35 -0.27
N GLU A 63 -0.23 -16.86 -1.14
CA GLU A 63 -0.29 -17.29 -2.53
C GLU A 63 0.95 -16.81 -3.28
N TRP A 64 1.36 -17.58 -4.28
CA TRP A 64 2.60 -17.31 -5.02
C TRP A 64 2.59 -15.97 -5.75
N PHE A 65 1.41 -15.45 -6.10
CA PHE A 65 1.21 -14.20 -6.83
C PHE A 65 1.30 -12.94 -5.94
N GLU A 66 1.21 -13.06 -4.61
CA GLU A 66 1.17 -11.91 -3.68
C GLU A 66 2.48 -11.10 -3.66
N LYS A 67 3.56 -11.67 -4.20
CA LYS A 67 4.82 -10.95 -4.43
C LYS A 67 4.75 -9.93 -5.57
N PHE A 68 3.77 -10.05 -6.46
CA PHE A 68 3.51 -9.15 -7.58
C PHE A 68 2.40 -8.15 -7.26
N ARG A 69 2.17 -7.17 -8.12
CA ARG A 69 0.87 -6.48 -8.14
C ARG A 69 -0.13 -7.46 -8.71
N TRP A 70 -1.32 -7.57 -8.14
CA TRP A 70 -2.28 -8.56 -8.60
C TRP A 70 -3.71 -8.14 -8.28
N PHE A 71 -4.62 -8.64 -9.10
CA PHE A 71 -6.05 -8.63 -8.80
C PHE A 71 -6.73 -9.81 -9.50
N VAL A 72 -7.97 -10.09 -9.10
CA VAL A 72 -8.84 -11.02 -9.80
C VAL A 72 -9.91 -10.20 -10.54
N SER A 73 -10.07 -10.44 -11.84
CA SER A 73 -11.08 -9.75 -12.65
C SER A 73 -12.50 -10.02 -12.16
N SER A 74 -13.46 -9.23 -12.61
CA SER A 74 -14.87 -9.47 -12.31
C SER A 74 -15.42 -10.78 -12.88
N GLU A 75 -14.68 -11.41 -13.80
CA GLU A 75 -14.98 -12.72 -14.41
C GLU A 75 -14.11 -13.86 -13.84
N GLY A 76 -13.27 -13.56 -12.84
CA GLY A 76 -12.52 -14.58 -12.10
C GLY A 76 -11.15 -14.93 -12.69
N PHE A 77 -10.63 -14.16 -13.64
CA PHE A 77 -9.26 -14.34 -14.15
C PHE A 77 -8.25 -13.75 -13.18
N LEU A 78 -7.10 -14.41 -12.98
CA LEU A 78 -6.00 -13.86 -12.21
C LEU A 78 -5.15 -12.95 -13.11
N ILE A 79 -4.91 -11.72 -12.66
CA ILE A 79 -4.04 -10.76 -13.33
C ILE A 79 -2.87 -10.45 -12.40
N ILE A 80 -1.65 -10.53 -12.94
CA ILE A 80 -0.41 -10.24 -12.21
C ILE A 80 0.44 -9.22 -12.96
N GLY A 81 1.16 -8.36 -12.26
CA GLY A 81 2.04 -7.36 -12.84
C GLY A 81 3.29 -7.14 -12.01
N GLY A 82 4.43 -6.95 -12.67
CA GLY A 82 5.67 -6.64 -11.96
C GLY A 82 5.61 -5.29 -11.24
N ARG A 83 6.38 -5.17 -10.17
CA ARG A 83 6.52 -3.94 -9.36
C ARG A 83 7.74 -3.11 -9.77
N ASP A 84 8.71 -3.78 -10.36
CA ASP A 84 10.01 -3.24 -10.76
C ASP A 84 10.58 -4.05 -11.94
N ALA A 85 11.72 -3.62 -12.46
CA ALA A 85 12.40 -4.29 -13.57
C ALA A 85 12.70 -5.77 -13.30
N THR A 86 13.04 -6.15 -12.07
CA THR A 86 13.41 -7.54 -11.75
C THR A 86 12.17 -8.43 -11.74
N THR A 87 11.09 -7.96 -11.10
CA THR A 87 9.82 -8.67 -11.04
C THR A 87 9.13 -8.72 -12.40
N ASN A 88 9.26 -7.69 -13.24
CA ASN A 88 8.83 -7.74 -14.65
C ASN A 88 9.49 -8.91 -15.39
N GLU A 89 10.81 -9.10 -15.24
CA GLU A 89 11.47 -10.24 -15.89
C GLU A 89 10.99 -11.58 -15.36
N ILE A 90 10.75 -11.68 -14.05
CA ILE A 90 10.25 -12.91 -13.44
C ILE A 90 8.84 -13.22 -13.95
N VAL A 91 7.96 -12.22 -14.01
CA VAL A 91 6.59 -12.35 -14.52
C VAL A 91 6.61 -12.90 -15.95
N ILE A 92 7.34 -12.25 -16.85
CA ILE A 92 7.41 -12.67 -18.26
C ILE A 92 8.07 -14.05 -18.42
N LYS A 93 9.22 -14.30 -17.79
CA LYS A 93 10.00 -15.53 -18.05
C LYS A 93 9.48 -16.77 -17.32
N LYS A 94 8.84 -16.61 -16.15
CA LYS A 94 8.48 -17.76 -15.28
C LYS A 94 6.99 -17.96 -15.09
N TYR A 95 6.15 -16.95 -15.35
CA TYR A 95 4.72 -16.99 -15.03
C TYR A 95 3.81 -16.75 -16.25
N THR A 96 4.38 -16.64 -17.45
CA THR A 96 3.62 -16.54 -18.71
C THR A 96 3.51 -17.91 -19.36
N ASP A 97 2.29 -18.34 -19.66
CA ASP A 97 1.97 -19.52 -20.46
C ASP A 97 1.48 -19.09 -21.84
N LYS A 98 1.52 -20.01 -22.83
CA LYS A 98 1.27 -19.70 -24.25
C LYS A 98 -0.10 -19.07 -24.55
N GLU A 99 -1.10 -19.38 -23.74
CA GLU A 99 -2.48 -18.89 -23.92
C GLU A 99 -2.78 -17.60 -23.16
N ASP A 100 -1.84 -17.14 -22.32
CA ASP A 100 -2.00 -15.90 -21.59
C ASP A 100 -1.92 -14.69 -22.53
N LEU A 101 -2.33 -13.52 -22.03
CA LEU A 101 -2.09 -12.24 -22.69
C LEU A 101 -1.15 -11.38 -21.87
N VAL A 102 -0.21 -10.73 -22.54
CA VAL A 102 0.73 -9.79 -21.94
C VAL A 102 0.31 -8.38 -22.30
N LEU A 103 0.21 -7.50 -21.29
CA LEU A 103 -0.15 -6.11 -21.41
C LEU A 103 1.00 -5.20 -20.98
N HIS A 104 1.14 -4.09 -21.68
CA HIS A 104 2.18 -3.10 -21.46
C HIS A 104 1.71 -1.73 -21.97
N THR A 105 2.36 -0.65 -21.54
CA THR A 105 2.17 0.69 -22.12
C THR A 105 3.47 1.15 -22.77
N GLN A 106 3.40 1.92 -23.84
CA GLN A 106 4.60 2.39 -24.55
C GLN A 106 5.50 3.35 -23.73
N MET A 107 5.11 3.69 -22.49
CA MET A 107 5.87 4.58 -21.63
C MET A 107 7.04 3.86 -20.95
N ALA A 108 8.17 4.54 -20.84
CA ALA A 108 9.30 4.03 -20.07
C ALA A 108 8.90 3.73 -18.61
N GLY A 109 9.36 2.59 -18.09
CA GLY A 109 9.02 2.13 -16.73
C GLY A 109 7.62 1.54 -16.61
N SER A 110 6.96 1.23 -17.73
CA SER A 110 5.67 0.55 -17.71
C SER A 110 5.80 -0.91 -17.24
N PRO A 111 4.86 -1.39 -16.41
CA PRO A 111 4.84 -2.77 -15.95
C PRO A 111 4.52 -3.72 -17.10
N PHE A 112 4.98 -4.96 -16.96
CA PHE A 112 4.46 -6.08 -17.74
C PHE A 112 3.40 -6.78 -16.90
N VAL A 113 2.18 -6.80 -17.42
CA VAL A 113 1.00 -7.40 -16.79
C VAL A 113 0.58 -8.63 -17.59
N ILE A 114 0.16 -9.69 -16.92
CA ILE A 114 -0.29 -10.93 -17.54
C ILE A 114 -1.72 -11.23 -17.08
N ILE A 115 -2.59 -11.58 -18.02
CA ILE A 115 -3.88 -12.22 -17.74
C ILE A 115 -3.67 -13.72 -17.85
N LYS A 116 -3.86 -14.45 -16.73
CA LYS A 116 -3.77 -15.91 -16.70
C LYS A 116 -5.02 -16.52 -17.34
N ALA A 117 -4.88 -17.11 -18.53
CA ALA A 117 -6.01 -17.67 -19.28
C ALA A 117 -6.50 -19.00 -18.69
N GLU A 118 -5.56 -19.87 -18.25
CA GLU A 118 -5.85 -21.19 -17.67
C GLU A 118 -6.82 -22.03 -18.54
N GLY A 119 -6.62 -22.01 -19.87
CA GLY A 119 -7.47 -22.74 -20.82
C GLY A 119 -8.84 -22.10 -21.09
N LYS A 120 -9.13 -20.93 -20.52
CA LYS A 120 -10.38 -20.18 -20.75
C LYS A 120 -10.16 -19.05 -21.73
N LYS A 121 -11.19 -18.75 -22.53
CA LYS A 121 -11.19 -17.58 -23.41
C LYS A 121 -11.26 -16.31 -22.55
N ILE A 122 -10.33 -15.39 -22.76
CA ILE A 122 -10.33 -14.09 -22.09
C ILE A 122 -11.40 -13.20 -22.72
N ASP A 123 -12.33 -12.74 -21.89
CA ASP A 123 -13.42 -11.85 -22.30
C ASP A 123 -12.97 -10.38 -22.37
N ASP A 124 -13.68 -9.58 -23.16
CA ASP A 124 -13.33 -8.18 -23.41
C ASP A 124 -13.35 -7.33 -22.13
N LYS A 125 -14.22 -7.69 -21.18
CA LYS A 125 -14.33 -7.03 -19.88
C LYS A 125 -13.10 -7.29 -19.00
N THR A 126 -12.64 -8.54 -18.93
CA THR A 126 -11.36 -8.86 -18.26
C THR A 126 -10.19 -8.13 -18.93
N LEU A 127 -10.20 -8.00 -20.25
CA LEU A 127 -9.18 -7.27 -20.99
C LEU A 127 -9.21 -5.76 -20.69
N ASP A 128 -10.39 -5.15 -20.60
CA ASP A 128 -10.57 -3.76 -20.17
C ASP A 128 -10.05 -3.54 -18.75
N GLU A 129 -10.40 -4.42 -17.82
CA GLU A 129 -9.93 -4.37 -16.44
C GLU A 129 -8.40 -4.50 -16.37
N ALA A 130 -7.81 -5.47 -17.06
CA ALA A 130 -6.37 -5.63 -17.13
C ALA A 130 -5.67 -4.41 -17.76
N ALA A 131 -6.29 -3.78 -18.76
CA ALA A 131 -5.76 -2.56 -19.36
C ALA A 131 -5.80 -1.39 -18.36
N VAL A 132 -6.94 -1.15 -17.69
CA VAL A 132 -7.06 -0.11 -16.65
C VAL A 132 -6.02 -0.31 -15.57
N PHE A 133 -5.81 -1.55 -15.14
CA PHE A 133 -4.77 -1.90 -14.17
C PHE A 133 -3.38 -1.54 -14.66
N THR A 134 -3.02 -1.99 -15.88
CA THR A 134 -1.72 -1.75 -16.50
C THR A 134 -1.42 -0.26 -16.62
N GLY A 135 -2.37 0.53 -17.12
CA GLY A 135 -2.25 1.98 -17.19
C GLY A 135 -2.08 2.62 -15.82
N SER A 136 -2.89 2.21 -14.84
CA SER A 136 -2.92 2.80 -13.50
C SER A 136 -1.68 2.47 -12.65
N VAL A 137 -0.98 1.38 -12.93
CA VAL A 137 0.28 1.03 -12.25
C VAL A 137 1.53 1.44 -13.04
N SER A 138 1.35 2.08 -14.21
CA SER A 138 2.43 2.58 -15.06
C SER A 138 2.86 4.02 -14.74
N ALA A 139 3.83 4.51 -15.52
CA ALA A 139 4.23 5.92 -15.50
C ALA A 139 3.08 6.89 -15.86
N ALA A 140 2.03 6.44 -16.57
CA ALA A 140 0.87 7.27 -16.90
C ALA A 140 0.19 7.81 -15.63
N TRP A 141 -0.02 6.94 -14.63
CA TRP A 141 -0.54 7.34 -13.32
C TRP A 141 0.41 8.29 -12.62
N LYS A 142 1.70 7.95 -12.55
CA LYS A 142 2.70 8.80 -11.90
C LYS A 142 2.70 10.22 -12.48
N ASN A 143 2.47 10.34 -13.78
CA ASN A 143 2.47 11.61 -14.52
C ASN A 143 1.11 12.33 -14.49
N GLY A 144 0.09 11.83 -13.79
CA GLY A 144 -1.21 12.52 -13.67
C GLY A 144 -2.09 12.44 -14.90
N MET A 145 -1.86 11.47 -15.79
CA MET A 145 -2.69 11.29 -16.98
C MET A 145 -4.09 10.79 -16.58
N SER A 146 -5.11 11.24 -17.32
CA SER A 146 -6.50 10.78 -17.12
C SER A 146 -6.78 9.43 -17.79
N SER A 147 -6.03 9.10 -18.83
CA SER A 147 -6.14 7.87 -19.61
C SER A 147 -4.77 7.41 -20.08
N SER A 148 -4.68 6.16 -20.51
CA SER A 148 -3.46 5.59 -21.09
C SER A 148 -3.80 4.64 -22.23
N LEU A 149 -2.96 4.64 -23.26
CA LEU A 149 -2.96 3.64 -24.31
C LEU A 149 -2.19 2.41 -23.81
N VAL A 150 -2.88 1.28 -23.73
CA VAL A 150 -2.33 0.00 -23.29
C VAL A 150 -2.36 -0.96 -24.45
N GLU A 151 -1.21 -1.54 -24.75
CA GLU A 151 -1.06 -2.58 -25.75
C GLU A 151 -1.15 -3.95 -25.10
N TYR A 152 -1.71 -4.91 -25.84
CA TYR A 152 -1.71 -6.30 -25.44
C TYR A 152 -1.30 -7.20 -26.61
N VAL A 153 -0.56 -8.24 -26.26
CA VAL A 153 0.06 -9.16 -27.20
C VAL A 153 0.08 -10.57 -26.65
N LYS A 154 0.33 -11.53 -27.55
CA LYS A 154 0.62 -12.90 -27.16
C LYS A 154 2.04 -13.03 -26.59
N PRO A 155 2.32 -14.03 -25.75
CA PRO A 155 3.62 -14.22 -25.11
C PRO A 155 4.79 -14.40 -26.09
N ASP A 156 4.53 -15.06 -27.23
CA ASP A 156 5.52 -15.29 -28.31
C ASP A 156 5.99 -14.00 -29.00
N GLN A 157 5.22 -12.91 -28.86
CA GLN A 157 5.57 -11.59 -29.38
C GLN A 157 6.53 -10.84 -28.46
N VAL A 158 6.78 -11.32 -27.24
CA VAL A 158 7.60 -10.63 -26.22
C VAL A 158 9.00 -11.24 -26.19
N THR A 159 10.00 -10.48 -26.61
CA THR A 159 11.39 -10.95 -26.71
C THR A 159 12.38 -10.07 -25.94
N LYS A 160 13.51 -10.67 -25.53
CA LYS A 160 14.68 -9.96 -24.98
C LYS A 160 15.67 -9.52 -26.05
N GLU A 161 15.43 -9.88 -27.31
CA GLU A 161 16.29 -9.52 -28.44
C GLU A 161 16.05 -8.09 -28.88
N ALA A 162 17.03 -7.21 -28.57
CA ALA A 162 17.09 -5.85 -29.06
C ALA A 162 17.26 -5.79 -30.59
N ASN A 163 16.96 -4.65 -31.20
CA ASN A 163 17.34 -4.40 -32.59
C ASN A 163 18.87 -4.29 -32.70
N ALA A 164 19.39 -4.50 -33.92
CA ALA A 164 20.83 -4.40 -34.16
C ALA A 164 21.34 -3.00 -33.77
N GLY A 165 22.31 -2.97 -32.84
CA GLY A 165 22.89 -1.73 -32.33
C GLY A 165 22.18 -1.10 -31.12
N GLU A 166 21.04 -1.64 -30.68
CA GLU A 166 20.32 -1.16 -29.50
C GLU A 166 20.62 -2.02 -28.26
N PHE A 167 20.66 -1.40 -27.08
CA PHE A 167 20.76 -2.10 -25.81
C PHE A 167 19.42 -2.09 -25.08
N LEU A 168 18.96 -3.27 -24.65
CA LEU A 168 17.71 -3.41 -23.93
C LEU A 168 17.98 -3.46 -22.41
N PRO A 169 17.49 -2.48 -21.62
CA PRO A 169 17.74 -2.44 -20.19
C PRO A 169 17.08 -3.62 -19.45
N LYS A 170 17.55 -3.85 -18.22
CA LYS A 170 16.94 -4.85 -17.33
C LYS A 170 15.45 -4.57 -17.14
N GLY A 171 14.61 -5.59 -17.23
CA GLY A 171 13.16 -5.48 -17.12
C GLY A 171 12.43 -4.94 -18.35
N ALA A 172 13.14 -4.51 -19.40
CA ALA A 172 12.54 -4.19 -20.69
C ALA A 172 12.52 -5.42 -21.60
N PHE A 173 11.51 -5.44 -22.47
CA PHE A 173 11.26 -6.44 -23.49
C PHE A 173 10.86 -5.72 -24.78
N MET A 174 11.25 -6.27 -25.92
CA MET A 174 10.81 -5.84 -27.23
C MET A 174 9.53 -6.59 -27.60
N ILE A 175 8.55 -5.87 -28.14
CA ILE A 175 7.32 -6.46 -28.68
C ILE A 175 7.46 -6.52 -30.20
N ARG A 176 7.23 -7.70 -30.79
CA ARG A 176 7.32 -7.91 -32.24
C ARG A 176 5.97 -8.27 -32.86
N GLY A 177 5.81 -7.90 -34.13
CA GLY A 177 4.58 -8.14 -34.88
C GLY A 177 3.48 -7.11 -34.57
N LYS A 178 2.26 -7.42 -35.00
CA LYS A 178 1.11 -6.53 -34.83
C LYS A 178 0.63 -6.57 -33.37
N THR A 179 0.51 -5.39 -32.75
CA THR A 179 -0.09 -5.22 -31.42
C THR A 179 -1.57 -4.88 -31.54
N GLN A 180 -2.33 -5.18 -30.50
CA GLN A 180 -3.66 -4.62 -30.30
C GLN A 180 -3.59 -3.67 -29.10
N HIS A 181 -4.49 -2.70 -29.03
CA HIS A 181 -4.48 -1.70 -27.99
C HIS A 181 -5.86 -1.36 -27.49
N LYS A 182 -5.92 -0.84 -26.27
CA LYS A 182 -7.10 -0.22 -25.66
C LYS A 182 -6.69 1.10 -25.02
N THR A 183 -7.49 2.14 -25.27
CA THR A 183 -7.37 3.41 -24.55
C THR A 183 -8.32 3.37 -23.38
N VAL A 184 -7.78 3.45 -22.17
CA VAL A 184 -8.54 3.25 -20.93
C VAL A 184 -8.38 4.42 -19.96
N PRO A 185 -9.43 4.78 -19.21
CA PRO A 185 -9.30 5.75 -18.13
C PRO A 185 -8.46 5.16 -17.00
N LEU A 186 -7.69 6.01 -16.33
CA LEU A 186 -6.93 5.61 -15.15
C LEU A 186 -7.83 5.67 -13.92
N ALA A 187 -8.16 4.51 -13.38
CA ALA A 187 -9.03 4.35 -12.22
C ALA A 187 -8.54 3.17 -11.38
N TYR A 188 -8.48 3.36 -10.06
CA TYR A 188 -7.89 2.35 -9.18
C TYR A 188 -8.60 2.30 -7.82
N GLY A 189 -8.74 1.10 -7.29
CA GLY A 189 -9.29 0.81 -5.98
C GLY A 189 -8.40 -0.13 -5.20
N VAL A 190 -8.54 -0.09 -3.88
CA VAL A 190 -7.90 -1.03 -2.95
C VAL A 190 -8.97 -1.59 -2.04
N GLY A 191 -9.01 -2.91 -1.87
CA GLY A 191 -10.01 -3.58 -1.06
C GLY A 191 -9.53 -4.89 -0.44
N ILE A 192 -10.38 -5.46 0.42
CA ILE A 192 -10.16 -6.77 1.04
C ILE A 192 -10.85 -7.85 0.21
N TYR A 193 -10.07 -8.79 -0.30
CA TYR A 193 -10.52 -9.99 -1.01
C TYR A 193 -10.03 -11.22 -0.26
N LYS A 194 -10.94 -11.99 0.34
CA LYS A 194 -10.63 -13.26 1.06
C LYS A 194 -9.44 -13.11 2.02
N ASP A 195 -9.55 -12.15 2.95
CA ASP A 195 -8.52 -11.77 3.92
C ASP A 195 -7.20 -11.18 3.35
N LYS A 196 -7.13 -10.92 2.04
CA LYS A 196 -5.96 -10.34 1.38
C LYS A 196 -6.24 -8.94 0.86
N ILE A 197 -5.22 -8.10 0.82
CA ILE A 197 -5.33 -6.80 0.16
C ILE A 197 -5.15 -6.97 -1.35
N MET A 198 -6.17 -6.53 -2.09
CA MET A 198 -6.20 -6.52 -3.55
C MET A 198 -6.22 -5.06 -4.04
N GLY A 199 -5.42 -4.75 -5.05
CA GLY A 199 -5.38 -3.43 -5.69
C GLY A 199 -5.62 -3.60 -7.18
N GLY A 200 -6.57 -2.86 -7.75
CA GLY A 200 -7.00 -3.10 -9.12
C GLY A 200 -8.00 -2.08 -9.66
N PRO A 201 -8.56 -2.34 -10.85
CA PRO A 201 -9.65 -1.56 -11.43
C PRO A 201 -10.87 -1.57 -10.51
N ILE A 202 -11.60 -0.45 -10.48
CA ILE A 202 -12.75 -0.27 -9.58
C ILE A 202 -13.82 -1.35 -9.81
N THR A 203 -14.10 -1.71 -11.05
CA THR A 203 -15.12 -2.72 -11.40
C THR A 203 -14.80 -4.11 -10.84
N ALA A 204 -13.52 -4.50 -10.87
CA ALA A 204 -13.06 -5.76 -10.30
C ALA A 204 -13.09 -5.73 -8.76
N ILE A 205 -12.67 -4.62 -8.18
CA ILE A 205 -12.65 -4.41 -6.72
C ILE A 205 -14.08 -4.41 -6.17
N GLU A 206 -15.02 -3.69 -6.79
CA GLU A 206 -16.43 -3.66 -6.40
C GLU A 206 -17.10 -5.04 -6.45
N LYS A 207 -16.72 -5.87 -7.43
CA LYS A 207 -17.29 -7.20 -7.61
C LYS A 207 -16.79 -8.20 -6.57
N ASN A 208 -15.51 -8.11 -6.21
CA ASN A 208 -14.81 -9.17 -5.49
C ASN A 208 -14.48 -8.82 -4.03
N CYS A 209 -14.40 -7.53 -3.67
CA CYS A 209 -14.01 -7.11 -2.33
C CYS A 209 -15.19 -6.84 -1.40
N GLU A 210 -15.04 -7.24 -0.13
CA GLU A 210 -16.03 -7.02 0.92
C GLU A 210 -16.08 -5.57 1.39
N SER A 211 -14.91 -4.92 1.41
CA SER A 211 -14.73 -3.52 1.74
C SER A 211 -13.61 -2.96 0.88
N PHE A 212 -13.82 -1.76 0.33
CA PHE A 212 -12.86 -1.13 -0.57
C PHE A 212 -12.93 0.39 -0.49
N VAL A 213 -11.91 1.02 -1.07
CA VAL A 213 -11.83 2.46 -1.29
C VAL A 213 -11.34 2.75 -2.70
N GLU A 214 -11.87 3.81 -3.29
CA GLU A 214 -11.37 4.35 -4.55
C GLU A 214 -10.25 5.36 -4.28
N ILE A 215 -9.22 5.33 -5.11
CA ILE A 215 -8.14 6.30 -5.11
C ILE A 215 -8.01 6.95 -6.48
N VAL A 216 -7.49 8.16 -6.47
CA VAL A 216 -7.12 8.91 -7.67
C VAL A 216 -5.68 9.37 -7.55
N GLN A 217 -5.07 9.74 -8.67
CA GLN A 217 -3.75 10.33 -8.67
C GLN A 217 -3.71 11.57 -7.77
N GLY A 218 -2.62 11.75 -7.04
CA GLY A 218 -2.43 12.92 -6.21
C GLY A 218 -1.04 13.01 -5.60
N ALA A 219 -0.80 14.00 -4.76
CA ALA A 219 0.52 14.30 -4.21
C ALA A 219 0.86 13.59 -2.89
N GLU A 220 -0.08 12.87 -2.28
CA GLU A 220 0.17 12.19 -1.00
C GLU A 220 1.12 11.00 -1.15
N LYS A 221 1.98 10.82 -0.14
CA LYS A 221 2.94 9.71 -0.10
C LYS A 221 2.23 8.37 0.09
N PRO A 222 2.72 7.26 -0.51
CA PRO A 222 2.16 5.92 -0.33
C PRO A 222 1.98 5.49 1.13
N SER A 223 2.87 5.89 2.03
CA SER A 223 2.77 5.59 3.46
C SER A 223 1.59 6.25 4.15
N ASP A 224 1.27 7.49 3.76
CA ASP A 224 0.24 8.29 4.42
C ASP A 224 -1.14 7.87 3.95
N ILE A 225 -1.29 7.68 2.65
CA ILE A 225 -2.51 7.10 2.07
C ILE A 225 -2.75 5.68 2.57
N ALA A 226 -1.72 4.84 2.70
CA ALA A 226 -1.89 3.48 3.23
C ALA A 226 -2.43 3.46 4.67
N LYS A 227 -2.01 4.40 5.53
CA LYS A 227 -2.58 4.55 6.88
C LYS A 227 -4.06 4.95 6.82
N LYS A 228 -4.43 5.87 5.91
CA LYS A 228 -5.83 6.26 5.70
C LYS A 228 -6.68 5.08 5.21
N ILE A 229 -6.18 4.31 4.25
CA ILE A 229 -6.85 3.09 3.76
C ILE A 229 -7.00 2.08 4.90
N LYS A 230 -5.93 1.81 5.65
CA LYS A 230 -5.96 0.91 6.81
C LYS A 230 -7.03 1.32 7.83
N SER A 231 -7.19 2.62 8.10
CA SER A 231 -8.22 3.10 9.01
C SER A 231 -9.66 2.90 8.49
N LYS A 232 -9.85 2.81 7.17
CA LYS A 232 -11.17 2.68 6.54
C LYS A 232 -11.59 1.23 6.33
N ILE A 233 -10.68 0.38 5.84
CA ILE A 233 -11.00 -0.99 5.46
C ILE A 233 -10.32 -2.03 6.36
N GLY A 234 -9.31 -1.66 7.15
CA GLY A 234 -8.49 -2.60 7.91
C GLY A 234 -7.29 -3.12 7.12
N GLY A 235 -6.77 -4.29 7.51
CA GLY A 235 -5.65 -4.96 6.84
C GLY A 235 -4.24 -4.54 7.27
N GLU A 236 -3.25 -5.22 6.72
CA GLU A 236 -1.84 -4.99 7.02
C GLU A 236 -1.25 -3.84 6.20
N LEU A 237 -0.51 -2.95 6.86
CA LEU A 237 -0.04 -1.71 6.25
C LEU A 237 0.88 -1.97 5.06
N ASP A 238 1.79 -2.93 5.18
CA ASP A 238 2.75 -3.27 4.13
C ASP A 238 2.06 -3.88 2.90
N GLU A 239 0.96 -4.61 3.09
CA GLU A 239 0.18 -5.18 2.00
C GLU A 239 -0.61 -4.10 1.25
N ILE A 240 -1.16 -3.14 1.98
CA ILE A 240 -1.79 -1.96 1.38
C ILE A 240 -0.78 -1.17 0.55
N ILE A 241 0.41 -0.89 1.09
CA ILE A 241 1.46 -0.18 0.34
C ILE A 241 1.83 -0.94 -0.95
N ARG A 242 1.91 -2.27 -0.88
CA ARG A 242 2.22 -3.12 -2.04
C ARG A 242 1.12 -3.14 -3.10
N ALA A 243 -0.13 -2.90 -2.71
CA ALA A 243 -1.28 -2.86 -3.62
C ALA A 243 -1.47 -1.49 -4.29
N LEU A 244 -0.90 -0.41 -3.75
CA LEU A 244 -1.03 0.96 -4.28
C LEU A 244 -0.32 1.15 -5.62
N PRO A 245 -0.86 1.97 -6.55
CA PRO A 245 -0.25 2.24 -7.84
C PRO A 245 1.10 2.95 -7.72
N SER A 246 1.82 3.02 -8.85
CA SER A 246 3.14 3.64 -8.92
C SER A 246 3.01 5.17 -8.87
N GLY A 247 3.36 5.78 -7.73
CA GLY A 247 3.31 7.24 -7.56
C GLY A 247 2.48 7.65 -6.35
N GLY A 248 2.18 8.94 -6.26
CA GLY A 248 1.29 9.48 -5.23
C GLY A 248 -0.18 9.26 -5.58
N CYS A 249 -1.02 9.15 -4.56
CA CYS A 249 -2.46 9.00 -4.72
C CYS A 249 -3.20 9.55 -3.50
N VAL A 250 -4.43 10.01 -3.73
CA VAL A 250 -5.33 10.47 -2.67
C VAL A 250 -6.61 9.65 -2.69
N LEU A 251 -7.27 9.54 -1.53
CA LEU A 251 -8.60 8.96 -1.46
C LEU A 251 -9.54 9.83 -2.30
N LYS A 252 -10.27 9.20 -3.22
CA LYS A 252 -11.34 9.89 -3.93
C LYS A 252 -12.39 10.31 -2.89
N LYS A 253 -12.74 11.59 -2.86
CA LYS A 253 -13.82 12.10 -2.02
C LYS A 253 -15.16 11.57 -2.56
N ARG A 254 -15.59 10.39 -2.11
CA ARG A 254 -16.95 9.84 -2.27
C ARG A 254 -17.37 9.09 -1.00
N ASP A 255 -18.68 9.12 -0.75
CA ASP A 255 -19.35 9.10 0.55
C ASP A 255 -18.89 8.02 1.53
N SER A 256 -18.57 8.48 2.74
CA SER A 256 -18.35 7.64 3.93
C SER A 256 -19.51 6.67 4.22
N GLU A 257 -20.68 6.89 3.62
CA GLU A 257 -21.88 6.08 3.80
C GLU A 257 -21.77 4.71 3.11
N ARG A 258 -21.23 4.63 1.89
CA ARG A 258 -21.15 3.35 1.16
C ARG A 258 -20.19 2.36 1.82
N VAL A 259 -19.05 2.85 2.32
CA VAL A 259 -18.08 2.02 3.07
C VAL A 259 -18.68 1.55 4.39
N LYS A 260 -19.41 2.42 5.11
CA LYS A 260 -20.13 2.04 6.34
C LYS A 260 -21.23 1.02 6.07
N GLU A 261 -21.97 1.17 4.98
CA GLU A 261 -23.05 0.27 4.60
C GLU A 261 -22.52 -1.12 4.19
N MET A 262 -21.38 -1.18 3.51
CA MET A 262 -20.71 -2.45 3.17
C MET A 262 -20.18 -3.17 4.41
N ILE A 263 -19.55 -2.46 5.34
CA ILE A 263 -19.07 -3.02 6.62
C ILE A 263 -20.26 -3.52 7.48
N ALA A 264 -21.39 -2.82 7.44
CA ALA A 264 -22.60 -3.26 8.14
C ALA A 264 -23.17 -4.55 7.53
N ARG A 265 -23.15 -4.68 6.20
CA ARG A 265 -23.61 -5.90 5.50
C ARG A 265 -22.71 -7.11 5.70
N SER A 266 -21.38 -6.93 5.84
CA SER A 266 -20.47 -8.06 6.10
C SER A 266 -20.65 -8.62 7.52
N LYS A 267 -20.75 -7.75 8.53
CA LYS A 267 -20.99 -8.16 9.93
C LYS A 267 -22.32 -8.92 10.12
N TYR A 268 -23.35 -8.60 9.35
CA TYR A 268 -24.64 -9.29 9.40
C TYR A 268 -24.61 -10.71 8.80
N LYS A 269 -23.69 -10.98 7.87
CA LYS A 269 -23.50 -12.32 7.28
C LYS A 269 -22.70 -13.27 8.18
N GLU A 270 -21.84 -12.75 9.07
CA GLU A 270 -21.09 -13.56 10.03
C GLU A 270 -21.91 -13.93 11.28
N SER A 271 -23.06 -13.28 11.51
CA SER A 271 -23.95 -13.52 12.66
C SER A 271 -25.14 -14.47 12.38
N LYS A 272 -25.16 -15.13 11.21
CA LYS A 272 -26.15 -16.15 10.83
C LYS A 272 -25.43 -17.45 10.50
#